data_AF-G9P5R0-F1
#
_entry.id   AF-G9P5R0-F1
#
_cell.length_a   1.000
_cell.length_b   1.000
_cell.length_c   1.000
_cell.angle_alpha   90.00
_cell.angle_beta   90.00
_cell.angle_gamma   90.00
#
_symmetry.space_group_name_H-M   'P 1'
#
loop_
_entity.id
_entity.type
_entity.pdbx_description
1 polymer ?
#
loop_
_entity_poly.entity_id
_entity_poly.type
_entity_poly.pdbx_seq_one_letter_code
_entity_poly.pdbx_strand_id
1 'polypeptide(L)'
;MLTKRHSQGHFKHSAVLKSGNSAIHSVRTSQSTTVDRDAVVRCIEARALDFQGFDVPESHLEPIQLVKYAVTERYHFHTDWFTNPAHATASHGGNRISSFFGYVKADNVTGGGTNFPILDAPRDERWCNFIDCDEEYDSGVTFRPIEGNVVYWENLLADGRGDQRTLHAGLPVVSGEKIGMNIWTRQMPLPADVRGS
;
A
#
# COMPACT_ATOMS: atom_id res chain seq x y z
N MET A 1 4.48 -18.76 5.71
CA MET A 1 3.07 -18.45 5.36
C MET A 1 2.52 -17.42 6.34
N LEU A 2 2.65 -16.13 6.05
CA LEU A 2 2.08 -15.04 6.87
C LEU A 2 0.56 -15.12 6.97
N THR A 3 -0.08 -15.72 5.97
CA THR A 3 -1.54 -15.83 5.85
C THR A 3 -2.19 -16.73 6.90
N LYS A 4 -1.53 -17.77 7.43
CA LYS A 4 -2.19 -18.69 8.39
C LYS A 4 -2.04 -18.29 9.86
N ARG A 5 -0.96 -17.60 10.24
CA ARG A 5 -0.70 -17.25 11.66
C ARG A 5 -1.21 -15.86 12.06
N HIS A 6 -1.30 -14.92 11.13
CA HIS A 6 -1.59 -13.50 11.46
C HIS A 6 -2.93 -12.98 10.92
N SER A 7 -3.68 -13.78 10.14
CA SER A 7 -4.89 -13.31 9.45
C SER A 7 -6.21 -13.74 10.10
N GLN A 8 -6.19 -14.59 11.13
CA GLN A 8 -7.43 -15.06 11.78
C GLN A 8 -7.75 -14.15 12.97
N GLY A 9 -8.71 -13.23 12.79
CA GLY A 9 -9.36 -12.49 13.89
C GLY A 9 -8.95 -11.02 14.10
N HIS A 10 -7.99 -10.48 13.35
CA HIS A 10 -7.45 -9.13 13.59
C HIS A 10 -7.89 -8.04 12.61
N PHE A 11 -8.71 -8.38 11.61
CA PHE A 11 -9.22 -7.44 10.63
C PHE A 11 -10.38 -6.61 11.22
N LYS A 12 -10.19 -5.30 11.33
CA LYS A 12 -11.24 -4.35 11.71
C LYS A 12 -11.70 -3.59 10.45
N HIS A 13 -13.00 -3.32 10.32
CA HIS A 13 -13.49 -2.39 9.29
C HIS A 13 -12.83 -1.03 9.48
N SER A 14 -12.30 -0.45 8.40
CA SER A 14 -11.60 0.82 8.43
C SER A 14 -12.60 1.98 8.59
N ALA A 15 -12.98 2.33 9.82
CA ALA A 15 -13.72 3.56 10.11
C ALA A 15 -12.73 4.70 10.40
N VAL A 16 -12.80 5.78 9.62
CA VAL A 16 -12.08 7.03 9.91
C VAL A 16 -12.74 7.66 11.15
N LEU A 17 -11.99 7.82 12.24
CA LEU A 17 -12.42 8.61 13.40
C LEU A 17 -12.59 10.07 12.95
N LYS A 18 -13.84 10.56 12.90
CA LYS A 18 -14.17 11.98 12.84
C LYS A 18 -14.77 12.42 14.17
N SER A 19 -14.14 13.39 14.80
CA SER A 19 -14.75 14.24 15.81
C SER A 19 -15.82 15.13 15.15
N GLY A 20 -17.08 14.93 15.55
CA GLY A 20 -18.16 15.91 15.39
C GLY A 20 -18.91 15.94 14.06
N ASN A 21 -20.20 15.59 14.12
CA ASN A 21 -21.29 15.77 13.16
C ASN A 21 -21.24 15.01 11.81
N SER A 22 -22.06 13.96 11.79
CA SER A 22 -22.74 13.25 10.71
C SER A 22 -22.57 13.79 9.28
N ALA A 23 -21.59 13.21 8.58
CA ALA A 23 -21.71 12.81 7.19
C ALA A 23 -20.89 11.52 7.03
N ILE A 24 -21.57 10.38 6.85
CA ILE A 24 -20.93 9.10 6.57
C ILE A 24 -20.37 9.18 5.14
N HIS A 25 -19.16 9.71 4.99
CA HIS A 25 -18.37 9.51 3.78
C HIS A 25 -17.70 8.13 3.89
N SER A 26 -18.17 7.17 3.09
CA SER A 26 -17.62 5.82 3.00
C SER A 26 -16.27 5.85 2.25
N VAL A 27 -15.20 6.28 2.92
CA VAL A 27 -13.88 6.48 2.29
C VAL A 27 -13.12 5.16 2.07
N ARG A 28 -13.43 4.09 2.82
CA ARG A 28 -12.81 2.76 2.69
C ARG A 28 -13.79 1.67 3.12
N THR A 29 -13.96 0.62 2.32
CA THR A 29 -14.74 -0.57 2.73
C THR A 29 -13.84 -1.69 3.25
N SER A 30 -12.57 -1.72 2.84
CA SER A 30 -11.61 -2.77 3.20
C SER A 30 -11.34 -2.90 4.71
N GLN A 31 -11.01 -4.11 5.14
CA GLN A 31 -10.55 -4.38 6.50
C GLN A 31 -9.02 -4.34 6.55
N SER A 32 -8.45 -3.63 7.52
CA SER A 32 -6.99 -3.53 7.67
C SER A 32 -6.55 -3.93 9.07
N THR A 33 -5.31 -4.40 9.18
CA THR A 33 -4.66 -4.67 10.46
C THR A 33 -3.15 -4.47 10.37
N THR A 34 -2.52 -4.15 11.50
CA THR A 34 -1.06 -4.12 11.61
C THR A 34 -0.57 -5.49 12.07
N VAL A 35 0.58 -5.91 11.55
CA VAL A 35 1.16 -7.22 11.88
C VAL A 35 2.17 -7.10 13.02
N ASP A 36 2.12 -8.02 13.98
CA ASP A 36 3.12 -8.11 15.04
C ASP A 36 4.51 -8.40 14.46
N ARG A 37 5.53 -7.71 14.99
CA ARG A 37 6.89 -7.78 14.47
C ARG A 37 7.62 -9.07 14.91
N ASP A 38 7.42 -10.15 14.15
CA ASP A 38 8.13 -11.42 14.33
C ASP A 38 9.37 -11.56 13.41
N ALA A 39 10.03 -12.73 13.41
CA ALA A 39 11.19 -12.99 12.57
C ALA A 39 10.88 -12.95 11.05
N VAL A 40 9.65 -13.24 10.65
CA VAL A 40 9.22 -13.18 9.25
C VAL A 40 9.01 -11.74 8.82
N VAL A 41 8.34 -10.93 9.65
CA VAL A 41 8.17 -9.49 9.41
C VAL A 41 9.53 -8.80 9.29
N ARG A 42 10.47 -9.07 10.21
CA ARG A 42 11.84 -8.52 10.15
C ARG A 42 12.59 -8.91 8.87
N CYS A 43 12.40 -10.14 8.39
CA CYS A 43 13.00 -10.60 7.13
C CYS A 43 12.44 -9.84 5.92
N ILE A 44 11.13 -9.54 5.93
CA ILE A 44 10.48 -8.73 4.88
C ILE A 44 10.97 -7.28 4.95
N GLU A 45 11.01 -6.68 6.14
CA GLU A 45 11.53 -5.33 6.37
C GLU A 45 12.97 -5.22 5.86
N ALA A 46 13.85 -6.14 6.23
CA ALA A 46 15.24 -6.16 5.78
C ALA A 46 15.35 -6.23 4.25
N ARG A 47 14.52 -7.03 3.58
CA ARG A 47 14.51 -7.11 2.11
C ARG A 47 14.00 -5.83 1.44
N ALA A 48 12.98 -5.19 2.03
CA ALA A 48 12.47 -3.92 1.54
C ALA A 48 13.50 -2.80 1.71
N LEU A 49 14.27 -2.80 2.80
CA LEU A 49 15.39 -1.86 3.00
C LEU A 49 16.52 -2.10 2.01
N ASP A 50 16.94 -3.36 1.83
CA ASP A 50 17.99 -3.73 0.88
C ASP A 50 17.63 -3.30 -0.56
N PHE A 51 16.37 -3.46 -0.97
CA PHE A 51 15.88 -2.98 -2.26
C PHE A 51 15.94 -1.46 -2.42
N GLN A 52 15.66 -0.70 -1.34
CA GLN A 52 15.72 0.77 -1.36
C GLN A 52 17.15 1.31 -1.32
N GLY A 53 18.13 0.50 -0.94
CA GLY A 53 19.55 0.85 -0.86
C GLY A 53 20.10 0.95 0.57
N PHE A 54 21.42 1.08 0.70
CA PHE A 54 22.16 0.82 1.94
C PHE A 54 21.97 1.82 3.09
N ASP A 55 21.30 2.96 2.88
CA ASP A 55 21.30 4.06 3.84
C ASP A 55 19.97 4.30 4.56
N VAL A 56 18.88 3.58 4.23
CA VAL A 56 17.59 3.76 4.93
C VAL A 56 17.60 2.97 6.24
N PRO A 57 17.60 3.63 7.41
CA PRO A 57 17.58 2.92 8.68
C PRO A 57 16.23 2.25 8.89
N GLU A 58 16.24 1.11 9.59
CA GLU A 58 15.01 0.41 9.97
C GLU A 58 14.00 1.38 10.59
N SER A 59 14.45 2.28 11.47
CA SER A 59 13.65 3.27 12.22
C SER A 59 12.70 4.12 11.36
N HIS A 60 12.87 4.15 10.04
CA HIS A 60 12.00 4.88 9.12
C HIS A 60 10.81 4.05 8.61
N LEU A 61 10.82 2.72 8.77
CA LEU A 61 9.70 1.87 8.36
C LEU A 61 8.53 1.97 9.34
N GLU A 62 7.34 2.24 8.79
CA GLU A 62 6.09 2.00 9.51
C GLU A 62 5.88 0.49 9.74
N PRO A 63 5.16 0.11 10.81
CA PRO A 63 4.70 -1.26 10.97
C PRO A 63 3.96 -1.77 9.73
N ILE A 64 4.29 -2.99 9.29
CA ILE A 64 3.65 -3.61 8.13
C ILE A 64 2.13 -3.67 8.34
N GLN A 65 1.37 -3.21 7.35
CA GLN A 65 -0.08 -3.28 7.33
C GLN A 65 -0.55 -4.32 6.32
N LEU A 66 -1.47 -5.20 6.75
CA LEU A 66 -2.24 -6.07 5.86
C LEU A 66 -3.61 -5.46 5.58
N VAL A 67 -4.06 -5.59 4.33
CA VAL A 67 -5.37 -5.13 3.88
C VAL A 67 -6.08 -6.29 3.20
N LYS A 68 -7.27 -6.61 3.67
CA LYS A 68 -8.15 -7.62 3.06
C LYS A 68 -9.26 -6.91 2.29
N TYR A 69 -9.46 -7.35 1.05
CA TYR A 69 -10.52 -6.89 0.17
C TYR A 69 -11.54 -8.01 -0.01
N ALA A 70 -12.77 -7.78 0.42
CA ALA A 70 -13.91 -8.62 0.06
C ALA A 70 -14.45 -8.24 -1.34
N VAL A 71 -15.27 -9.11 -1.91
CA VAL A 71 -15.95 -8.88 -3.18
C VAL A 71 -16.74 -7.55 -3.10
N THR A 72 -16.63 -6.70 -4.12
CA THR A 72 -17.16 -5.32 -4.22
C THR A 72 -16.44 -4.24 -3.41
N GLU A 73 -15.49 -4.58 -2.54
CA GLU A 73 -14.71 -3.58 -1.82
C GLU A 73 -13.68 -2.93 -2.76
N ARG A 74 -13.61 -1.60 -2.71
CA ARG A 74 -12.64 -0.81 -3.46
C ARG A 74 -11.85 0.08 -2.53
N TYR A 75 -10.68 0.48 -2.97
CA TYR A 75 -9.95 1.57 -2.36
C TYR A 75 -9.97 2.75 -3.32
N HIS A 76 -10.56 3.88 -2.90
CA HIS A 76 -10.67 5.07 -3.73
C HIS A 76 -9.30 5.68 -4.05
N PHE A 77 -9.20 6.40 -5.18
CA PHE A 77 -7.98 7.09 -5.57
C PHE A 77 -7.43 7.97 -4.45
N HIS A 78 -6.15 7.77 -4.14
CA HIS A 78 -5.45 8.46 -3.08
C HIS A 78 -3.95 8.45 -3.33
N THR A 79 -3.24 9.25 -2.55
CA THR A 79 -1.78 9.19 -2.45
C THR A 79 -1.40 8.62 -1.09
N ASP A 80 -0.23 7.99 -1.02
CA ASP A 80 0.31 7.55 0.27
C ASP A 80 1.00 8.69 1.01
N TRP A 81 1.61 9.64 0.32
CA TRP A 81 2.14 10.85 0.94
C TRP A 81 1.02 11.71 1.52
N PHE A 82 1.30 12.36 2.65
CA PHE A 82 0.35 13.23 3.34
C PHE A 82 0.21 14.57 2.62
N THR A 83 -1.02 14.91 2.28
CA THR A 83 -1.39 16.22 1.71
C THR A 83 -1.51 17.30 2.77
N ASN A 84 -1.81 16.93 4.01
CA ASN A 84 -1.85 17.85 5.15
C ASN A 84 -0.49 17.85 5.87
N PRO A 85 0.24 18.99 5.90
CA PRO A 85 1.55 19.09 6.55
C PRO A 85 1.55 18.70 8.04
N ALA A 86 0.41 18.82 8.72
CA ALA A 86 0.29 18.44 10.13
C ALA A 86 0.54 16.93 10.38
N HIS A 87 0.37 16.08 9.37
CA HIS A 87 0.64 14.64 9.45
C HIS A 87 2.06 14.25 9.01
N ALA A 88 2.83 15.21 8.47
CA ALA A 88 4.18 15.02 7.96
C ALA A 88 5.21 15.87 8.72
N THR A 89 4.98 16.16 10.01
CA THR A 89 5.97 16.84 10.84
C THR A 89 7.14 15.91 11.16
N ALA A 90 8.32 16.48 11.44
CA ALA A 90 9.50 15.70 11.80
C ALA A 90 9.27 14.76 13.00
N SER A 91 8.47 15.20 13.99
CA SER A 91 8.09 14.39 15.16
C SER A 91 7.26 13.16 14.82
N HIS A 92 6.61 13.13 13.65
CA HIS A 92 5.84 11.99 13.15
C HIS A 92 6.59 11.23 12.04
N GLY A 93 7.91 11.40 11.94
CA GLY A 93 8.72 10.76 10.90
C GLY A 93 8.70 11.50 9.55
N GLY A 94 8.10 12.68 9.46
CA GLY A 94 7.96 13.38 8.17
C GLY A 94 6.96 12.68 7.24
N ASN A 95 7.09 12.94 5.94
CA ASN A 95 6.23 12.32 4.93
C ASN A 95 6.70 10.89 4.56
N ARG A 96 5.85 10.12 3.88
CA ARG A 96 6.23 8.84 3.30
C ARG A 96 7.03 9.08 2.02
N ILE A 97 8.26 8.56 1.95
CA ILE A 97 9.14 8.72 0.77
C ILE A 97 8.89 7.65 -0.28
N SER A 98 8.46 6.46 0.13
CA SER A 98 8.25 5.33 -0.76
C SER A 98 7.19 4.39 -0.21
N SER A 99 6.67 3.55 -1.10
CA SER A 99 5.69 2.52 -0.79
C SER A 99 6.04 1.23 -1.49
N PHE A 100 5.79 0.12 -0.81
CA PHE A 100 5.62 -1.19 -1.43
C PHE A 100 4.19 -1.65 -1.21
N PHE A 101 3.57 -2.16 -2.27
CA PHE A 101 2.31 -2.91 -2.20
C PHE A 101 2.55 -4.35 -2.64
N GLY A 102 2.56 -5.28 -1.68
CA GLY A 102 2.71 -6.71 -1.94
C GLY A 102 1.38 -7.44 -2.03
N TYR A 103 1.24 -8.33 -3.01
CA TYR A 103 0.10 -9.25 -3.12
C TYR A 103 0.39 -10.52 -2.31
N VAL A 104 0.01 -10.54 -1.04
CA VAL A 104 0.29 -11.67 -0.12
C VAL A 104 -0.59 -12.88 -0.43
N LYS A 105 -1.82 -12.64 -0.88
CA LYS A 105 -2.73 -13.68 -1.38
C LYS A 105 -3.50 -13.15 -2.58
N ALA A 106 -3.56 -13.94 -3.65
CA ALA A 106 -4.41 -13.67 -4.81
C ALA A 106 -4.94 -14.99 -5.39
N ASP A 107 -5.97 -15.53 -4.75
CA ASP A 107 -6.52 -16.85 -5.07
C ASP A 107 -7.79 -16.71 -5.93
N ASN A 108 -7.74 -17.24 -7.16
CA ASN A 108 -8.81 -17.17 -8.16
C ASN A 108 -9.40 -15.75 -8.34
N VAL A 109 -8.52 -14.74 -8.26
CA VAL A 109 -8.91 -13.33 -8.29
C VAL A 109 -9.18 -12.88 -9.72
N THR A 110 -10.35 -12.25 -9.92
CA THR A 110 -10.62 -11.41 -11.10
C THR A 110 -10.90 -9.98 -10.64
N GLY A 111 -10.48 -8.99 -11.43
CA GLY A 111 -10.39 -7.60 -10.98
C GLY A 111 -9.30 -7.43 -9.91
N GLY A 112 -9.51 -6.52 -8.96
CA GLY A 112 -8.61 -6.39 -7.81
C GLY A 112 -7.23 -5.81 -8.11
N GLY A 113 -6.98 -5.27 -9.31
CA GLY A 113 -5.72 -4.64 -9.67
C GLY A 113 -5.38 -3.41 -8.82
N THR A 114 -4.13 -2.97 -8.89
CA THR A 114 -3.70 -1.69 -8.32
C THR A 114 -3.50 -0.71 -9.47
N ASN A 115 -4.42 0.23 -9.63
CA ASN A 115 -4.44 1.18 -10.75
C ASN A 115 -3.75 2.49 -10.36
N PHE A 116 -2.91 2.99 -11.27
CA PHE A 116 -2.28 4.31 -11.26
C PHE A 116 -2.74 5.06 -12.52
N PRO A 117 -3.72 5.96 -12.42
CA PRO A 117 -4.44 6.47 -13.59
C PRO A 117 -3.67 7.57 -14.33
N ILE A 118 -2.57 8.07 -13.75
CA ILE A 118 -1.76 9.16 -14.31
C ILE A 118 -0.47 8.61 -14.96
N LEU A 119 -0.10 7.36 -14.70
CA LEU A 119 1.11 6.77 -15.28
C LEU A 119 0.87 6.38 -16.73
N ASP A 120 1.86 6.64 -17.58
CA ASP A 120 1.89 6.12 -18.94
C ASP A 120 2.15 4.61 -18.93
N ALA A 121 1.28 3.85 -19.60
CA ALA A 121 1.45 2.41 -19.74
C ALA A 121 2.68 2.08 -20.60
N PRO A 122 3.54 1.16 -20.14
CA PRO A 122 4.67 0.70 -20.95
C PRO A 122 4.15 -0.03 -22.20
N ARG A 123 4.74 0.27 -23.36
CA ARG A 123 4.31 -0.29 -24.66
C ARG A 123 4.90 -1.66 -24.98
N ASP A 124 5.88 -2.11 -24.21
CA ASP A 124 6.54 -3.40 -24.42
C ASP A 124 5.65 -4.53 -23.87
N GLU A 125 5.26 -5.46 -24.74
CA GLU A 125 4.33 -6.56 -24.44
C GLU A 125 4.78 -7.43 -23.26
N ARG A 126 6.07 -7.45 -22.92
CA ARG A 126 6.57 -8.17 -21.74
C ARG A 126 5.90 -7.71 -20.44
N TRP A 127 5.42 -6.46 -20.40
CA TRP A 127 4.70 -5.93 -19.25
C TRP A 127 3.32 -6.53 -19.07
N CYS A 128 2.69 -7.10 -20.11
CA CYS A 128 1.36 -7.71 -20.01
C CYS A 128 1.33 -8.96 -19.11
N ASN A 129 2.50 -9.46 -18.70
CA ASN A 129 2.64 -10.47 -17.65
C ASN A 129 2.36 -9.91 -16.24
N PHE A 130 2.42 -8.59 -16.04
CA PHE A 130 2.36 -7.91 -14.74
C PHE A 130 1.30 -6.82 -14.68
N ILE A 131 0.96 -6.20 -15.81
CA ILE A 131 -0.06 -5.16 -15.90
C ILE A 131 -1.23 -5.61 -16.77
N ASP A 132 -2.36 -4.93 -16.61
CA ASP A 132 -3.52 -5.13 -17.46
C ASP A 132 -3.37 -4.35 -18.77
N CYS A 133 -2.99 -5.05 -19.83
CA CYS A 133 -2.86 -4.47 -21.17
C CYS A 133 -4.19 -4.39 -21.93
N ASP A 134 -5.25 -4.99 -21.39
CA ASP A 134 -6.58 -4.98 -22.02
C ASP A 134 -7.39 -3.72 -21.64
N GLU A 135 -6.92 -2.93 -20.65
CA GLU A 135 -7.52 -1.64 -20.30
C GLU A 135 -7.19 -0.56 -21.33
N GLU A 136 -8.09 0.43 -21.45
CA GLU A 136 -7.87 1.59 -22.30
C GLU A 136 -6.62 2.36 -21.86
N TYR A 137 -5.78 2.76 -22.81
CA TYR A 137 -4.51 3.46 -22.52
C TYR A 137 -4.68 4.71 -21.64
N ASP A 138 -5.80 5.43 -21.80
CA ASP A 138 -6.12 6.64 -21.01
C ASP A 138 -6.52 6.33 -19.55
N SER A 139 -6.64 5.04 -19.17
CA SER A 139 -6.90 4.57 -17.80
C SER A 139 -5.62 4.40 -16.96
N GLY A 140 -4.45 4.70 -17.54
CA GLY A 140 -3.14 4.60 -16.89
C GLY A 140 -2.62 3.17 -16.79
N VAL A 141 -2.06 2.79 -15.63
CA VAL A 141 -1.45 1.47 -15.41
C VAL A 141 -2.11 0.71 -14.29
N THR A 142 -2.70 -0.45 -14.60
CA THR A 142 -3.22 -1.39 -13.60
C THR A 142 -2.28 -2.56 -13.42
N PHE A 143 -1.65 -2.65 -12.25
CA PHE A 143 -0.86 -3.84 -11.88
C PHE A 143 -1.79 -4.98 -11.46
N ARG A 144 -1.58 -6.15 -12.06
CA ARG A 144 -2.36 -7.37 -11.80
C ARG A 144 -2.02 -7.92 -10.41
N PRO A 145 -3.00 -8.42 -9.65
CA PRO A 145 -2.76 -9.00 -8.33
C PRO A 145 -2.16 -10.40 -8.46
N ILE A 146 -0.84 -10.45 -8.66
CA ILE A 146 -0.09 -11.71 -8.79
C ILE A 146 0.52 -12.05 -7.44
N GLU A 147 0.10 -13.17 -6.84
CA GLU A 147 0.57 -13.58 -5.52
C GLU A 147 2.10 -13.66 -5.46
N GLY A 148 2.69 -13.06 -4.43
CA GLY A 148 4.14 -12.96 -4.21
C GLY A 148 4.80 -11.76 -4.88
N ASN A 149 4.17 -11.12 -5.86
CA ASN A 149 4.71 -9.92 -6.48
C ASN A 149 4.50 -8.67 -5.61
N VAL A 150 5.34 -7.67 -5.84
CA VAL A 150 5.31 -6.38 -5.14
C VAL A 150 5.42 -5.25 -6.18
N VAL A 151 4.60 -4.21 -6.01
CA VAL A 151 4.73 -2.95 -6.74
C VAL A 151 5.43 -1.96 -5.82
N TYR A 152 6.48 -1.31 -6.31
CA TYR A 152 7.23 -0.29 -5.58
C TYR A 152 7.14 1.05 -6.30
N TRP A 153 7.03 2.14 -5.55
CA TRP A 153 7.12 3.50 -6.08
C TRP A 153 7.65 4.49 -5.05
N GLU A 154 8.23 5.58 -5.54
CA GLU A 154 8.63 6.75 -4.75
C GLU A 154 7.47 7.74 -4.70
N ASN A 155 7.10 8.19 -3.51
CA ASN A 155 5.95 9.06 -3.28
C ASN A 155 6.27 10.55 -3.45
N LEU A 156 7.54 10.92 -3.38
CA LEU A 156 7.99 12.31 -3.41
C LEU A 156 8.92 12.54 -4.60
N LEU A 157 8.83 13.73 -5.19
CA LEU A 157 9.81 14.23 -6.14
C LEU A 157 11.13 14.57 -5.42
N ALA A 158 12.20 14.76 -6.19
CA ALA A 158 13.52 15.11 -5.64
C ALA A 158 13.55 16.41 -4.80
N ASP A 159 12.58 17.31 -5.02
CA ASP A 159 12.42 18.55 -4.23
C ASP A 159 11.53 18.37 -2.98
N GLY A 160 11.10 17.15 -2.69
CA GLY A 160 10.29 16.78 -1.53
C GLY A 160 8.79 16.99 -1.69
N ARG A 161 8.31 17.53 -2.83
CA ARG A 161 6.88 17.62 -3.11
C ARG A 161 6.28 16.24 -3.38
N GLY A 162 5.04 16.04 -2.96
CA GLY A 162 4.30 14.82 -3.30
C GLY A 162 4.14 14.65 -4.81
N ASP A 163 4.50 13.48 -5.32
CA ASP A 163 4.33 13.16 -6.73
C ASP A 163 2.86 12.81 -7.00
N GLN A 164 2.20 13.59 -7.87
CA GLN A 164 0.79 13.37 -8.21
C GLN A 164 0.61 12.10 -9.05
N ARG A 165 1.64 11.66 -9.76
CA ARG A 165 1.58 10.46 -10.61
C ARG A 165 1.38 9.17 -9.81
N THR A 166 1.66 9.21 -8.50
CA THR A 166 1.45 8.09 -7.58
C THR A 166 0.04 8.04 -7.01
N LEU A 167 -0.89 8.86 -7.50
CA LEU A 167 -2.31 8.67 -7.25
C LEU A 167 -2.67 7.24 -7.65
N HIS A 168 -3.27 6.48 -6.74
CA HIS A 168 -3.58 5.09 -7.00
C HIS A 168 -4.81 4.59 -6.26
N ALA A 169 -5.36 3.49 -6.75
CA ALA A 169 -6.54 2.83 -6.22
C ALA A 169 -6.39 1.31 -6.26
N GLY A 170 -7.00 0.65 -5.27
CA GLY A 170 -7.30 -0.78 -5.36
C GLY A 170 -8.62 -0.97 -6.07
N LEU A 171 -8.59 -1.53 -7.28
CA LEU A 171 -9.80 -1.82 -8.05
C LEU A 171 -10.66 -2.88 -7.35
N PRO A 172 -11.98 -2.91 -7.58
CA PRO A 172 -12.86 -3.89 -6.98
C PRO A 172 -12.45 -5.33 -7.30
N VAL A 173 -12.46 -6.20 -6.29
CA VAL A 173 -12.39 -7.65 -6.51
C VAL A 173 -13.75 -8.13 -7.01
N VAL A 174 -13.78 -8.76 -8.19
CA VAL A 174 -14.99 -9.30 -8.82
C VAL A 174 -15.25 -10.74 -8.35
N SER A 175 -14.21 -11.56 -8.29
CA SER A 175 -14.25 -12.91 -7.71
C SER A 175 -12.94 -13.21 -6.97
N GLY A 176 -12.96 -14.23 -6.11
CA GLY A 176 -11.77 -14.68 -5.37
C GLY A 176 -11.47 -13.87 -4.12
N GLU A 177 -10.24 -13.99 -3.61
CA GLU A 177 -9.77 -13.29 -2.42
C GLU A 177 -8.41 -12.64 -2.63
N LYS A 178 -8.31 -11.34 -2.28
CA LYS A 178 -7.07 -10.56 -2.31
C LYS A 178 -6.67 -10.10 -0.91
N ILE A 179 -5.43 -10.38 -0.54
CA ILE A 179 -4.77 -9.79 0.64
C ILE A 179 -3.56 -9.00 0.17
N GLY A 180 -3.56 -7.69 0.43
CA GLY A 180 -2.46 -6.78 0.17
C GLY A 180 -1.61 -6.53 1.42
N MET A 181 -0.38 -6.08 1.22
CA MET A 181 0.55 -5.69 2.27
C MET A 181 1.21 -4.36 1.92
N ASN A 182 1.05 -3.37 2.78
CA ASN A 182 1.70 -2.07 2.66
C ASN A 182 2.97 -2.05 3.51
N ILE A 183 4.06 -1.59 2.90
CA ILE A 183 5.30 -1.21 3.60
C ILE A 183 5.59 0.23 3.23
N TRP A 184 5.63 1.11 4.23
CA TRP A 184 5.88 2.53 4.03
C TRP A 184 7.17 2.96 4.72
N THR A 185 7.97 3.71 3.99
CA THR A 185 9.21 4.31 4.50
C THR A 185 9.00 5.81 4.71
N ARG A 186 9.43 6.32 5.87
CA ARG A 186 9.34 7.72 6.27
C ARG A 186 10.61 8.51 5.97
N GLN A 187 10.49 9.84 5.83
CA GLN A 187 11.64 10.75 5.68
C GLN A 187 12.57 10.72 6.89
N MET A 188 12.00 10.56 8.08
CA MET A 188 12.70 10.62 9.37
C MET A 188 12.34 9.41 10.23
N PRO A 189 13.14 9.10 11.26
CA PRO A 189 12.84 8.03 12.21
C PRO A 189 11.47 8.21 12.85
N LEU A 190 10.74 7.11 12.98
CA LEU A 190 9.49 7.05 13.73
C LEU A 190 9.78 6.91 15.23
N PRO A 191 8.89 7.45 16.09
CA PRO A 191 8.92 7.18 17.53
C PRO A 191 8.86 5.67 17.82
N ALA A 192 9.61 5.22 18.84
CA ALA A 192 9.74 3.79 19.16
C ALA A 192 8.41 3.12 19.55
N ASP A 193 7.50 3.88 20.16
CA ASP A 193 6.15 3.44 20.53
C ASP A 193 5.24 3.20 19.32
N VAL A 194 5.50 3.88 18.19
CA VAL A 194 4.76 3.67 16.94
C VAL A 194 5.23 2.41 16.22
N ARG A 195 6.53 2.07 16.30
CA ARG A 195 7.10 0.93 15.58
C ARG A 195 6.76 -0.43 16.20
N GLY A 196 6.67 -0.47 17.53
CA GLY A 196 6.72 -1.75 18.26
C GLY A 196 8.15 -2.30 18.31
N SER A 197 8.50 -2.96 19.41
CA SER A 197 9.82 -3.54 19.69
C SER A 197 10.12 -4.78 18.84
#